data_AF-A0A9W7QAM2-F1
#
_entry.id   AF-A0A9W7QAM2-F1
#
_cell.length_a   1.000
_cell.length_b   1.000
_cell.length_c   1.000
_cell.angle_alpha   90.00
_cell.angle_beta   90.00
_cell.angle_gamma   90.00
#
_symmetry.space_group_name_H-M   'P 1'
#
loop_
_entity.id
_entity.type
_entity.pdbx_description
1 polymer ?
#
loop_
_entity_poly.entity_id
_entity_poly.type
_entity_poly.pdbx_seq_one_letter_code
_entity_poly.pdbx_strand_id
1 'polypeptide(L)'
;MNTEDKIYAEKVLKNLFIGSQVDGLQFGISSGTIKIQFTNFHDSVDYDGQLYINIESKWCLFHKPQKRYPLNEDEFEDYSEEEEYERIFEIRRQKVTDIQLGLESPHLIINLESGQIIFVNGFHDYYECWQAGVLCEQWLVVAAPGNEIATWTPDEFIDK
;
A
#
# COMPACT_ATOMS: atom_id res chain seq x y z
N MET A 1 -4.23 -7.55 14.56
CA MET A 1 -3.11 -6.59 14.54
C MET A 1 -2.99 -5.87 15.88
N ASN A 2 -1.77 -5.68 16.38
CA ASN A 2 -1.51 -4.89 17.59
C ASN A 2 -1.75 -3.39 17.31
N THR A 3 -2.36 -2.68 18.27
CA THR A 3 -2.70 -1.25 18.13
C THR A 3 -1.47 -0.34 18.06
N GLU A 4 -0.42 -0.61 18.85
CA GLU A 4 0.82 0.19 18.84
C GLU A 4 1.54 0.02 17.51
N ASP A 5 1.68 -1.21 17.05
CA ASP A 5 2.30 -1.53 15.76
C ASP A 5 1.51 -0.90 14.60
N LYS A 6 0.17 -0.92 14.65
CA LYS A 6 -0.70 -0.24 13.68
C LYS A 6 -0.41 1.27 13.64
N ILE A 7 -0.40 1.93 14.80
CA ILE A 7 -0.19 3.39 14.89
C ILE A 7 1.18 3.76 14.33
N TYR A 8 2.21 2.97 14.67
CA TYR A 8 3.56 3.20 14.18
C TYR A 8 3.68 2.99 12.67
N ALA A 9 3.15 1.87 12.16
CA ALA A 9 3.12 1.58 10.73
C ALA A 9 2.36 2.66 9.94
N GLU A 10 1.21 3.14 10.43
CA GLU A 10 0.47 4.23 9.80
C GLU A 10 1.27 5.54 9.81
N LYS A 11 2.02 5.84 10.88
CA LYS A 11 2.91 7.02 10.92
C LYS A 11 3.97 6.93 9.82
N VAL A 12 4.59 5.76 9.65
CA VAL A 12 5.59 5.52 8.59
C VAL A 12 4.98 5.62 7.21
N LEU A 13 3.85 4.93 6.96
CA LEU A 13 3.15 4.99 5.68
C LEU A 13 2.75 6.42 5.32
N LYS A 14 2.23 7.19 6.28
CA LYS A 14 1.87 8.60 6.03
C LYS A 14 3.08 9.47 5.72
N ASN A 15 4.19 9.27 6.42
CA ASN A 15 5.44 9.97 6.14
C ASN A 15 5.96 9.69 4.72
N LEU A 16 5.85 8.45 4.26
CA LEU A 16 6.36 8.04 2.95
C LEU A 16 5.41 8.43 1.80
N PHE A 17 4.11 8.17 1.93
CA PHE A 17 3.21 8.18 0.78
C PHE A 17 2.41 9.46 0.61
N ILE A 18 2.11 10.24 1.66
CA ILE A 18 1.29 11.46 1.49
C ILE A 18 2.01 12.44 0.56
N GLY A 19 1.30 12.92 -0.46
CA GLY A 19 1.85 13.84 -1.47
C GLY A 19 2.53 13.16 -2.65
N SER A 20 2.95 11.89 -2.52
CA SER A 20 3.46 11.08 -3.63
C SER A 20 2.36 10.79 -4.66
N GLN A 21 2.76 10.52 -5.90
CA GLN A 21 1.85 10.22 -7.01
C GLN A 21 2.13 8.83 -7.60
N VAL A 22 1.08 8.13 -8.02
CA VAL A 22 1.22 6.87 -8.78
C VAL A 22 1.99 7.15 -10.07
N ASP A 23 3.17 6.55 -10.24
CA ASP A 23 4.10 6.88 -11.32
C ASP A 23 4.28 5.74 -12.31
N GLY A 24 4.39 4.52 -11.78
CA GLY A 24 4.75 3.35 -12.57
C GLY A 24 4.26 2.04 -11.97
N LEU A 25 4.52 0.97 -12.70
CA LEU A 25 4.26 -0.39 -12.28
C LEU A 25 5.43 -1.29 -12.69
N GLN A 26 5.70 -2.30 -11.88
CA GLN A 26 6.61 -3.39 -12.17
C GLN A 26 5.83 -4.70 -12.07
N PHE A 27 5.91 -5.50 -13.13
CA PHE A 27 5.33 -6.84 -13.18
C PHE A 27 6.05 -7.76 -12.19
N GLY A 28 5.28 -8.51 -11.42
CA GLY A 28 5.82 -9.52 -10.53
C GLY A 28 6.16 -10.83 -11.25
N ILE A 29 6.49 -11.86 -10.46
CA ILE A 29 6.90 -13.18 -10.98
C ILE A 29 5.68 -14.01 -11.40
N SER A 30 4.49 -13.68 -10.89
CA SER A 30 3.22 -14.29 -11.26
C SER A 30 2.18 -13.23 -11.64
N SER A 31 1.12 -13.67 -12.33
CA SER A 31 0.04 -12.82 -12.84
C SER A 31 -0.80 -12.12 -11.77
N GLY A 32 -0.64 -12.47 -10.49
CA GLY A 32 -1.33 -11.81 -9.36
C GLY A 32 -0.39 -11.01 -8.45
N THR A 33 0.88 -10.83 -8.86
CA THR A 33 1.86 -10.06 -8.10
C THR A 33 2.18 -8.78 -8.85
N ILE A 34 1.99 -7.64 -8.19
CA ILE A 34 2.21 -6.34 -8.82
C ILE A 34 2.91 -5.39 -7.87
N LYS A 35 3.85 -4.61 -8.41
CA LYS A 35 4.50 -3.55 -7.66
C LYS A 35 4.14 -2.20 -8.26
N ILE A 36 3.45 -1.38 -7.50
CA ILE A 36 3.08 0.00 -7.87
C ILE A 36 4.19 0.93 -7.36
N GLN A 37 4.68 1.80 -8.24
CA GLN A 37 5.70 2.80 -7.93
C GLN A 37 5.07 4.16 -7.69
N PHE A 38 5.58 4.87 -6.69
CA PHE A 38 5.12 6.20 -6.31
C PHE A 38 6.28 7.19 -6.35
N THR A 39 6.04 8.39 -6.84
CA THR A 39 7.08 9.43 -6.92
C THR A 39 6.55 10.74 -6.37
N ASN A 40 7.31 11.40 -5.50
CA ASN A 40 7.03 12.77 -5.09
C ASN A 40 7.74 13.72 -6.07
N PHE A 41 6.97 14.38 -6.92
CA PHE A 41 7.51 15.25 -7.99
C PHE A 41 7.80 16.68 -7.53
N HIS A 42 7.31 17.08 -6.36
CA HIS A 42 7.27 18.50 -5.96
C HIS A 42 8.08 18.78 -4.71
N ASP A 43 8.12 17.85 -3.76
CA ASP A 43 8.85 18.04 -2.51
C ASP A 43 10.15 17.25 -2.54
N SER A 44 11.20 17.83 -1.96
CA SER A 44 12.41 17.08 -1.63
C SER A 44 12.07 16.04 -0.57
N VAL A 45 12.52 14.81 -0.78
CA VAL A 45 12.32 13.69 0.13
C VAL A 45 13.66 13.26 0.71
N ASP A 46 13.65 12.73 1.93
CA ASP A 46 14.85 12.33 2.67
C ASP A 46 15.31 10.89 2.30
N TYR A 47 14.94 10.41 1.11
CA TYR A 47 15.30 9.11 0.59
C TYR A 47 15.68 9.20 -0.90
N ASP A 48 16.62 8.37 -1.35
CA ASP A 48 17.15 8.36 -2.71
C ASP A 48 16.48 7.30 -3.60
N GLY A 49 15.87 6.28 -2.98
CA GLY A 49 15.24 5.16 -3.67
C GLY A 49 13.82 5.44 -4.18
N GLN A 50 13.31 4.51 -4.99
CA GLN A 50 11.94 4.55 -5.49
C GLN A 50 10.95 4.07 -4.42
N LEU A 51 9.93 4.87 -4.10
CA LEU A 51 8.80 4.39 -3.27
C LEU A 51 8.01 3.35 -4.03
N TYR A 52 7.59 2.32 -3.32
CA TYR A 52 6.78 1.25 -3.90
C TYR A 52 5.80 0.65 -2.91
N ILE A 53 4.78 0.01 -3.47
CA ILE A 53 3.92 -0.98 -2.80
C ILE A 53 3.98 -2.24 -3.64
N ASN A 54 4.50 -3.32 -3.07
CA ASN A 54 4.49 -4.66 -3.63
C ASN A 54 3.25 -5.39 -3.09
N ILE A 55 2.40 -5.88 -3.98
CA ILE A 55 1.13 -6.55 -3.67
C ILE A 55 1.26 -8.00 -4.11
N GLU A 56 1.03 -8.91 -3.16
CA GLU A 56 1.12 -10.37 -3.37
C GLU A 56 -0.20 -11.10 -3.05
N SER A 57 -1.28 -10.33 -2.87
CA SER A 57 -2.64 -10.81 -2.60
C SER A 57 -3.66 -9.94 -3.36
N LYS A 58 -4.96 -10.22 -3.21
CA LYS A 58 -6.02 -9.48 -3.91
C LYS A 58 -6.06 -8.01 -3.50
N TRP A 59 -6.41 -7.16 -4.45
CA TRP A 59 -6.65 -5.74 -4.24
C TRP A 59 -7.81 -5.27 -5.11
N CYS A 60 -8.39 -4.12 -4.78
CA CYS A 60 -9.42 -3.49 -5.61
C CYS A 60 -9.34 -1.97 -5.62
N LEU A 61 -9.91 -1.39 -6.68
CA LEU A 61 -10.02 0.06 -6.86
C LEU A 61 -11.47 0.48 -6.68
N PHE A 62 -11.74 1.30 -5.67
CA PHE A 62 -13.07 1.88 -5.47
C PHE A 62 -13.15 3.28 -6.07
N HIS A 63 -14.14 3.51 -6.95
CA HIS A 63 -14.40 4.83 -7.53
C HIS A 63 -15.19 5.78 -6.63
N LYS A 64 -15.71 5.28 -5.50
CA LYS A 64 -16.50 6.04 -4.53
C LYS A 64 -16.17 5.56 -3.12
N PRO A 65 -16.34 6.43 -2.09
CA PRO A 65 -16.22 6.02 -0.70
C PRO A 65 -17.13 4.83 -0.38
N GLN A 66 -16.55 3.84 0.28
CA GLN A 66 -17.26 2.63 0.67
C GLN A 66 -17.84 2.76 2.07
N LYS A 67 -19.03 2.20 2.28
CA LYS A 67 -19.60 2.05 3.64
C LYS A 67 -18.91 0.96 4.43
N ARG A 68 -18.40 -0.06 3.73
CA ARG A 68 -17.72 -1.24 4.28
C ARG A 68 -16.71 -1.74 3.25
N TYR A 69 -15.54 -2.15 3.72
CA TYR A 69 -14.52 -2.81 2.91
C TYR A 69 -14.66 -4.34 2.94
N PRO A 70 -14.07 -5.06 1.95
CA PRO A 70 -13.97 -6.51 1.99
C PRO A 70 -13.33 -7.01 3.28
N LEU A 71 -13.87 -8.10 3.84
CA LEU A 71 -13.36 -8.74 5.07
C LEU A 71 -12.43 -9.92 4.81
N ASN A 72 -12.51 -10.52 3.62
CA ASN A 72 -11.70 -11.65 3.19
C ASN A 72 -11.60 -11.68 1.65
N GLU A 73 -10.74 -12.56 1.13
CA GLU A 73 -10.47 -12.65 -0.32
C GLU A 73 -11.67 -13.06 -1.19
N ASP A 74 -12.70 -13.70 -0.61
CA ASP A 74 -13.92 -14.09 -1.36
C ASP A 74 -14.82 -12.89 -1.65
N GLU A 75 -14.67 -11.78 -0.91
CA GLU A 75 -15.44 -10.55 -1.13
C GLU A 75 -14.79 -9.59 -2.14
N PHE A 76 -13.59 -9.90 -2.63
CA PHE A 76 -12.92 -9.11 -3.66
C PHE A 76 -13.48 -9.44 -5.04
N GLU A 77 -13.51 -8.43 -5.91
CA GLU A 77 -13.71 -8.64 -7.32
C GLU A 77 -12.47 -9.32 -7.90
N ASP A 78 -12.67 -10.39 -8.68
CA ASP A 78 -11.56 -11.05 -9.37
C ASP A 78 -11.21 -10.27 -10.63
N TYR A 79 -9.95 -9.86 -10.73
CA TYR A 79 -9.39 -9.22 -11.91
C TYR A 79 -8.55 -10.20 -12.69
N SER A 80 -8.70 -10.14 -14.02
CA SER A 80 -7.63 -10.57 -14.91
C SER A 80 -6.44 -9.62 -14.78
N GLU A 81 -5.26 -10.12 -15.14
CA GLU A 81 -4.02 -9.33 -15.14
C GLU A 81 -4.15 -8.03 -15.98
N GLU A 82 -4.85 -8.09 -17.12
CA GLU A 82 -5.13 -6.91 -17.96
C GLU A 82 -5.99 -5.87 -17.22
N GLU A 83 -7.03 -6.32 -16.52
CA GLU A 83 -7.92 -5.47 -15.73
C GLU A 83 -7.22 -4.79 -14.54
N GLU A 84 -6.22 -5.43 -13.95
CA GLU A 84 -5.37 -4.82 -12.92
C GLU A 84 -4.54 -3.68 -13.50
N TYR A 85 -3.93 -3.89 -14.67
CA TYR A 85 -3.13 -2.87 -15.36
C TYR A 85 -3.97 -1.67 -15.80
N GLU A 86 -5.17 -1.90 -16.33
CA GLU A 86 -6.10 -0.84 -16.70
C GLU A 86 -6.45 0.06 -15.50
N ARG A 87 -6.70 -0.54 -14.32
CA ARG A 87 -7.01 0.20 -13.09
C ARG A 87 -5.83 1.02 -12.58
N ILE A 88 -4.61 0.49 -12.64
CA ILE A 88 -3.41 1.27 -12.27
C ILE A 88 -3.18 2.41 -13.26
N PHE A 89 -3.43 2.18 -14.54
CA PHE A 89 -3.35 3.22 -15.55
C PHE A 89 -4.38 4.33 -15.31
N GLU A 90 -5.61 3.98 -14.88
CA GLU A 90 -6.67 4.93 -14.54
C GLU A 90 -6.24 5.92 -13.44
N ILE A 91 -5.53 5.43 -12.42
CA ILE A 91 -5.09 6.22 -11.27
C ILE A 91 -3.69 6.82 -11.45
N ARG A 92 -3.08 6.68 -12.62
CA ARG A 92 -1.76 7.22 -12.91
C ARG A 92 -1.72 8.73 -12.66
N ARG A 93 -0.64 9.20 -12.05
CA ARG A 93 -0.40 10.59 -11.61
C ARG A 93 -1.30 11.08 -10.48
N GLN A 94 -2.24 10.28 -9.98
CA GLN A 94 -3.03 10.72 -8.86
C GLN A 94 -2.20 10.77 -7.59
N LYS A 95 -2.36 11.87 -6.85
CA LYS A 95 -1.71 12.10 -5.57
C LYS A 95 -2.38 11.32 -4.45
N VAL A 96 -1.58 10.71 -3.59
CA VAL A 96 -2.03 10.13 -2.32
C VAL A 96 -2.31 11.26 -1.34
N THR A 97 -3.54 11.28 -0.83
CA THR A 97 -4.02 12.28 0.14
C THR A 97 -4.09 11.74 1.55
N ASP A 98 -4.28 10.43 1.70
CA ASP A 98 -4.30 9.75 2.99
C ASP A 98 -4.01 8.26 2.79
N ILE A 99 -3.48 7.63 3.83
CA ILE A 99 -3.16 6.20 3.86
C ILE A 99 -3.38 5.67 5.27
N GLN A 100 -4.08 4.54 5.37
CA GLN A 100 -4.50 3.96 6.63
C GLN A 100 -4.46 2.43 6.58
N LEU A 101 -4.42 1.83 7.75
CA LEU A 101 -4.58 0.39 7.94
C LEU A 101 -5.98 0.06 8.47
N GLY A 102 -6.48 -1.12 8.10
CA GLY A 102 -7.68 -1.70 8.66
C GLY A 102 -7.64 -1.83 10.20
N LEU A 103 -8.81 -1.98 10.81
CA LEU A 103 -8.91 -2.06 12.28
C LEU A 103 -8.40 -3.39 12.83
N GLU A 104 -8.81 -4.50 12.22
CA GLU A 104 -8.52 -5.86 12.71
C GLU A 104 -7.31 -6.48 12.01
N SER A 105 -7.28 -6.33 10.68
CA SER A 105 -6.25 -6.83 9.78
C SER A 105 -5.49 -5.67 9.14
N PRO A 106 -4.22 -5.86 8.73
CA PRO A 106 -3.41 -4.81 8.09
C PRO A 106 -3.83 -4.62 6.61
N HIS A 107 -5.13 -4.51 6.33
CA HIS A 107 -5.62 -4.09 5.02
C HIS A 107 -5.09 -2.69 4.72
N LEU A 108 -4.55 -2.47 3.53
CA LEU A 108 -4.03 -1.17 3.14
C LEU A 108 -5.12 -0.36 2.44
N ILE A 109 -5.37 0.86 2.92
CA ILE A 109 -6.40 1.76 2.39
C ILE A 109 -5.70 3.05 1.97
N ILE A 110 -5.67 3.34 0.67
CA ILE A 110 -4.98 4.52 0.12
C ILE A 110 -6.01 5.41 -0.57
N ASN A 111 -6.17 6.63 -0.07
CA ASN A 111 -7.06 7.63 -0.65
C ASN A 111 -6.31 8.50 -1.66
N LEU A 112 -6.83 8.59 -2.88
CA LEU A 112 -6.30 9.41 -3.94
C LEU A 112 -7.04 10.75 -4.04
N GLU A 113 -6.41 11.75 -4.64
CA GLU A 113 -6.96 13.11 -4.76
C GLU A 113 -8.27 13.19 -5.55
N SER A 114 -8.55 12.22 -6.42
CA SER A 114 -9.84 12.09 -7.12
C SER A 114 -10.99 11.61 -6.22
N GLY A 115 -10.68 11.12 -5.02
CA GLY A 115 -11.61 10.38 -4.16
C GLY A 115 -11.65 8.87 -4.44
N GLN A 116 -10.86 8.37 -5.39
CA GLN A 116 -10.66 6.94 -5.59
C GLN A 116 -9.84 6.32 -4.46
N ILE A 117 -10.08 5.04 -4.17
CA ILE A 117 -9.45 4.33 -3.06
C ILE A 117 -8.81 3.04 -3.57
N ILE A 118 -7.51 2.88 -3.35
CA ILE A 118 -6.83 1.59 -3.53
C ILE A 118 -6.98 0.83 -2.22
N PHE A 119 -7.58 -0.37 -2.29
CA PHE A 119 -7.76 -1.26 -1.15
C PHE A 119 -7.00 -2.56 -1.39
N VAL A 120 -6.09 -2.93 -0.49
CA VAL A 120 -5.27 -4.14 -0.61
C VAL A 120 -5.60 -5.08 0.54
N ASN A 121 -5.81 -6.37 0.24
CA ASN A 121 -5.95 -7.38 1.27
C ASN A 121 -4.70 -7.38 2.17
N GLY A 122 -4.89 -7.55 3.48
CA GLY A 122 -3.81 -7.57 4.46
C GLY A 122 -3.80 -8.85 5.29
N PHE A 123 -4.68 -9.80 5.03
CA PHE A 123 -4.78 -11.01 5.82
C PHE A 123 -4.53 -12.26 4.98
N HIS A 124 -3.54 -13.03 5.40
CA HIS A 124 -3.33 -14.40 4.99
C HIS A 124 -2.71 -15.17 6.18
N ASP A 125 -3.04 -16.46 6.31
CA ASP A 125 -2.58 -17.26 7.46
C ASP A 125 -1.06 -17.53 7.42
N TYR A 126 -0.48 -17.60 6.21
CA TYR A 126 0.88 -18.13 6.00
C TYR A 126 1.82 -17.24 5.20
N TYR A 127 1.32 -16.19 4.54
CA TYR A 127 2.09 -15.43 3.56
C TYR A 127 1.88 -13.93 3.77
N GLU A 128 2.87 -13.15 3.35
CA GLU A 128 2.77 -11.69 3.35
C GLU A 128 1.80 -11.27 2.25
N CYS A 129 0.93 -10.30 2.55
CA CYS A 129 -0.05 -9.83 1.56
C CYS A 129 0.47 -8.65 0.74
N TRP A 130 1.26 -7.79 1.36
CA TRP A 130 1.88 -6.65 0.72
C TRP A 130 3.07 -6.12 1.53
N GLN A 131 3.92 -5.37 0.85
CA GLN A 131 5.07 -4.67 1.40
C GLN A 131 5.08 -3.25 0.84
N ALA A 132 5.38 -2.24 1.66
CA ALA A 132 5.46 -0.85 1.26
C ALA A 132 6.75 -0.22 1.79
N GLY A 133 7.47 0.53 0.97
CA GLY A 133 8.76 1.06 1.38
C GLY A 133 9.51 1.81 0.31
N VAL A 134 10.80 2.02 0.55
CA VAL A 134 11.75 2.64 -0.38
C VAL A 134 12.75 1.59 -0.84
N LEU A 135 12.93 1.47 -2.16
CA LEU A 135 13.84 0.48 -2.74
C LEU A 135 15.29 0.70 -2.26
N CYS A 136 15.94 -0.37 -1.82
CA CYS A 136 17.33 -0.39 -1.33
C CYS A 136 17.60 0.46 -0.08
N GLU A 137 16.57 0.75 0.72
CA GLU A 137 16.68 1.52 1.96
C GLU A 137 16.04 0.79 3.16
N GLN A 138 16.15 1.39 4.34
CA GLN A 138 15.65 0.82 5.60
C GLN A 138 14.13 0.96 5.78
N TRP A 139 13.48 1.78 4.95
CA TRP A 139 12.03 2.01 5.00
C TRP A 139 11.27 0.80 4.48
N LEU A 140 10.61 0.08 5.39
CA LEU A 140 9.80 -1.09 5.02
C LEU A 140 8.65 -1.29 6.01
N VAL A 141 7.45 -1.46 5.48
CA VAL A 141 6.24 -1.86 6.21
C VAL A 141 5.68 -3.10 5.55
N VAL A 142 5.39 -4.15 6.32
CA VAL A 142 4.97 -5.46 5.81
C VAL A 142 3.71 -5.93 6.52
N ALA A 143 2.68 -6.27 5.75
CA ALA A 143 1.56 -7.06 6.23
C ALA A 143 1.97 -8.52 6.37
N ALA A 144 2.43 -8.88 7.57
CA ALA A 144 2.90 -10.20 7.90
C ALA A 144 1.72 -11.18 8.15
N PRO A 145 1.96 -12.50 8.03
CA PRO A 145 0.91 -13.50 8.23
C PRO A 145 0.23 -13.39 9.60
N GLY A 146 -1.03 -13.82 9.70
CA GLY A 146 -1.71 -13.94 10.99
C GLY A 146 -2.11 -12.60 11.63
N ASN A 147 -2.42 -11.58 10.81
CA ASN A 147 -2.78 -10.23 11.25
C ASN A 147 -1.65 -9.47 11.97
N GLU A 148 -0.41 -9.72 11.58
CA GLU A 148 0.76 -9.00 12.07
C GLU A 148 1.17 -7.87 11.13
N ILE A 149 1.83 -6.84 11.66
CA ILE A 149 2.44 -5.78 10.87
C ILE A 149 3.85 -5.57 11.39
N ALA A 150 4.82 -5.58 10.49
CA ALA A 150 6.23 -5.35 10.82
C ALA A 150 6.72 -4.09 10.13
N THR A 151 7.54 -3.29 10.84
CA THR A 151 8.00 -1.99 10.36
C THR A 151 9.49 -1.82 10.63
N TRP A 152 10.23 -1.37 9.62
CA TRP A 152 11.62 -0.96 9.67
C TRP A 152 11.73 0.49 9.20
N THR A 153 12.54 1.26 9.92
CA THR A 153 12.76 2.68 9.67
C THR A 153 14.21 3.03 10.01
N PRO A 154 14.79 4.08 9.42
CA PRO A 154 16.03 4.68 9.91
C PRO A 154 15.93 5.08 11.39
N ASP A 155 17.04 4.93 12.12
CA ASP A 155 17.12 5.27 13.56
C ASP A 155 16.64 6.72 13.83
N GLU A 156 16.98 7.64 12.93
CA GLU A 156 16.64 9.07 13.01
C GLU A 156 15.12 9.35 12.96
N PHE A 157 14.30 8.39 12.51
CA PHE A 157 12.85 8.51 12.49
C PHE A 157 12.21 8.09 13.82
N ILE A 158 12.84 7.18 14.57
CA ILE A 158 12.32 6.68 15.84
C ILE A 158 12.28 7.80 16.90
N ASP A 159 13.23 8.73 16.82
CA ASP A 159 13.39 9.85 17.75
C ASP A 159 12.58 11.11 17.39
N LYS A 160 11.81 11.10 16.28
CA LYS A 160 10.95 12.21 15.82
C LYS A 160 9.48 12.02 16.22
#